data_AF-A0A7S7UYU2-F1
#
_entry.id   AF-A0A7S7UYU2-F1
#
_cell.length_a   1.000
_cell.length_b   1.000
_cell.length_c   1.000
_cell.angle_alpha   90.00
_cell.angle_beta   90.00
_cell.angle_gamma   90.00
#
_symmetry.space_group_name_H-M   'P 1'
#
loop_
_entity.id
_entity.type
_entity.pdbx_description
1 polymer ?
#
loop_
_entity_poly.entity_id
_entity_poly.type
_entity_poly.pdbx_seq_one_letter_code
_entity_poly.pdbx_strand_id
1 'polypeptide(L)'
;MSDNKITEADLAQLAGTGHRLMYQIVEMPAPGTFVPFVDGASKAALTIAETRGSKKIGLSNTLNRKLIPRKGPDPNWRCREQARFDRGEYQKPFFASGVWWADQIPKDHFLHVSRKDKSKIAFTESVENGERDLHTQMKVGTYLQKYLADFVGADEITQLANLFAADQQGLELKLARTPDEIEHVYIVGPSSCMSGPVEKLGKYGGYGNATEHPARAYGAGDLACAYVERKNEIIARSIVWPKRKIFTQIYGEDHMLLRSMLIRASYKPAHSGKDFEGARFLELTVMPYLDFDISMEPLYEDGSTGRQSAKRRARLRNYKLYVGRYRTTKWLLREYASGQRSSGRSAS
;
A
#
# COMPACT_ATOMS: atom_id res chain seq x y z
N MET A 1 -36.72 -12.16 -49.65
CA MET A 1 -35.71 -11.67 -48.69
C MET A 1 -36.45 -11.44 -47.39
N SER A 2 -36.22 -12.29 -46.39
CA SER A 2 -36.93 -12.30 -45.12
C SER A 2 -36.41 -11.18 -44.21
N ASP A 3 -37.32 -10.32 -43.75
CA ASP A 3 -37.06 -9.29 -42.74
C ASP A 3 -36.74 -9.96 -41.39
N ASN A 4 -35.46 -10.07 -41.08
CA ASN A 4 -35.01 -10.42 -39.74
C ASN A 4 -35.20 -9.20 -38.82
N LYS A 5 -36.34 -9.14 -38.14
CA LYS A 5 -36.55 -8.23 -37.01
C LYS A 5 -35.81 -8.77 -35.79
N ILE A 6 -34.75 -8.07 -35.41
CA ILE A 6 -34.06 -8.26 -34.13
C ILE A 6 -35.06 -7.97 -33.00
N THR A 7 -35.21 -8.90 -32.07
CA THR A 7 -36.13 -8.79 -30.94
C THR A 7 -35.48 -8.09 -29.75
N GLU A 8 -36.28 -7.58 -28.80
CA GLU A 8 -35.76 -6.99 -27.56
C GLU A 8 -34.90 -7.97 -26.74
N ALA A 9 -35.14 -9.28 -26.89
CA ALA A 9 -34.35 -10.33 -26.25
C ALA A 9 -32.94 -10.44 -26.86
N ASP A 10 -32.80 -10.25 -28.18
CA ASP A 10 -31.50 -10.23 -28.88
C ASP A 10 -30.66 -8.99 -28.48
N LEU A 11 -31.32 -7.87 -28.15
CA LEU A 11 -30.69 -6.65 -27.66
C LEU A 11 -30.24 -6.77 -26.20
N ALA A 12 -30.95 -7.53 -25.37
CA ALA A 12 -30.58 -7.77 -23.97
C ALA A 12 -29.36 -8.71 -23.85
N GLN A 13 -29.20 -9.65 -24.80
CA GLN A 13 -28.06 -10.59 -24.80
C GLN A 13 -26.72 -9.94 -25.21
N LEU A 14 -26.76 -8.81 -25.92
CA LEU A 14 -25.60 -8.00 -26.29
C LEU A 14 -25.15 -7.02 -25.18
N ALA A 15 -25.93 -6.86 -24.10
CA ALA A 15 -25.70 -5.89 -23.03
C ALA A 15 -24.77 -6.39 -21.90
N GLY A 16 -23.89 -7.35 -22.19
CA GLY A 16 -22.86 -7.83 -21.25
C GLY A 16 -21.76 -6.78 -21.02
N THR A 17 -21.73 -6.22 -19.81
CA THR A 17 -20.55 -5.61 -19.14
C THR A 17 -19.79 -4.45 -19.82
N GLY A 18 -20.39 -3.76 -20.79
CA GLY A 18 -19.81 -2.54 -21.36
C GLY A 18 -20.33 -1.26 -20.71
N HIS A 19 -19.45 -0.45 -20.09
CA HIS A 19 -19.77 0.93 -19.72
C HIS A 19 -20.23 1.71 -20.97
N ARG A 20 -21.54 1.98 -21.09
CA ARG A 20 -22.11 2.79 -22.17
C ARG A 20 -21.68 4.25 -21.98
N LEU A 21 -20.76 4.71 -22.82
CA LEU A 21 -20.48 6.14 -22.97
C LEU A 21 -21.73 6.80 -23.57
N MET A 22 -22.45 7.59 -22.77
CA MET A 22 -23.59 8.38 -23.27
C MET A 22 -23.05 9.46 -24.20
N TYR A 23 -23.31 9.36 -25.50
CA TYR A 23 -23.03 10.43 -26.45
C TYR A 23 -24.32 11.22 -26.68
N GLN A 24 -24.25 12.54 -26.47
CA GLN A 24 -25.30 13.47 -26.85
C GLN A 24 -24.96 14.04 -28.23
N ILE A 25 -25.93 14.03 -29.13
CA ILE A 25 -25.82 14.75 -30.41
C ILE A 25 -26.10 16.22 -30.14
N VAL A 26 -25.14 17.08 -30.48
CA VAL A 26 -25.33 18.53 -30.47
C VAL A 26 -25.24 19.07 -31.89
N GLU A 27 -26.08 20.05 -32.18
CA GLU A 27 -26.02 20.82 -33.41
C GLU A 27 -25.07 22.02 -33.21
N MET A 28 -24.27 22.32 -34.23
CA MET A 28 -23.33 23.43 -34.22
C MET A 28 -23.75 24.49 -35.25
N PRO A 29 -24.70 25.38 -34.92
CA PRO A 29 -25.24 26.37 -35.85
C PRO A 29 -24.22 27.46 -36.23
N ALA A 30 -23.21 27.70 -35.39
CA ALA A 30 -22.10 28.61 -35.64
C ALA A 30 -20.81 28.05 -35.00
N PRO A 31 -19.60 28.43 -35.49
CA PRO A 31 -18.34 27.99 -34.89
C PRO A 31 -18.28 28.30 -33.39
N GLY A 32 -18.17 27.26 -32.55
CA GLY A 32 -18.08 27.40 -31.10
C GLY A 32 -19.42 27.36 -30.34
N THR A 33 -20.56 27.46 -31.03
CA THR A 33 -21.90 27.38 -30.42
C THR A 33 -22.45 25.97 -30.55
N PHE A 34 -22.92 25.39 -29.45
CA PHE A 34 -23.51 24.06 -29.41
C PHE A 34 -24.90 24.12 -28.78
N VAL A 35 -25.89 23.58 -29.47
CA VAL A 35 -27.25 23.43 -28.95
C VAL A 35 -27.65 21.96 -28.89
N PRO A 36 -28.33 21.50 -27.82
CA PRO A 36 -28.88 20.16 -27.77
C PRO A 36 -29.76 19.91 -29.00
N PHE A 37 -29.54 18.81 -29.71
CA PHE A 37 -30.40 18.45 -30.83
C PHE A 37 -31.71 17.88 -30.30
N VAL A 38 -32.79 18.67 -30.36
CA VAL A 38 -34.13 18.30 -29.85
C VAL A 38 -35.07 18.08 -31.03
N ASP A 39 -35.04 16.87 -31.60
CA ASP A 39 -36.09 16.44 -32.53
C ASP A 39 -36.68 15.12 -32.02
N GLY A 40 -37.99 15.13 -31.74
CA GLY A 40 -38.75 14.01 -31.19
C GLY A 40 -38.71 12.75 -32.06
N ALA A 41 -38.42 12.87 -33.36
CA ALA A 41 -38.24 11.74 -34.27
C ALA A 41 -36.87 11.05 -34.15
N SER A 42 -35.90 11.65 -33.44
CA SER A 42 -34.48 11.26 -33.47
C SER A 42 -34.03 10.32 -32.36
N LYS A 43 -34.96 9.86 -31.50
CA LYS A 43 -34.68 8.82 -30.48
C LYS A 43 -34.11 7.53 -31.11
N ALA A 44 -34.51 7.22 -32.35
CA ALA A 44 -34.00 6.07 -33.12
C ALA A 44 -32.56 6.26 -33.66
N ALA A 45 -32.10 7.50 -33.86
CA ALA A 45 -30.75 7.78 -34.34
C ALA A 45 -29.68 7.64 -33.22
N LEU A 46 -30.07 7.82 -31.96
CA LEU A 46 -29.22 7.66 -30.78
C LEU A 46 -28.79 6.21 -30.53
N THR A 47 -29.64 5.22 -30.83
CA THR A 47 -29.30 3.79 -30.71
C THR A 47 -28.30 3.34 -31.79
N ILE A 48 -28.18 4.09 -32.88
CA ILE A 48 -27.42 3.69 -34.08
C ILE A 48 -25.97 4.20 -34.06
N ALA A 49 -25.64 5.20 -33.23
CA ALA A 49 -24.27 5.72 -33.12
C ALA A 49 -23.28 4.76 -32.42
N GLU A 50 -23.78 3.67 -31.83
CA GLU A 50 -22.98 2.66 -31.13
C GLU A 50 -22.17 1.76 -32.09
N THR A 51 -22.51 1.71 -33.38
CA THR A 51 -21.80 0.89 -34.37
C THR A 51 -20.75 1.69 -35.14
N ARG A 52 -19.50 1.59 -34.67
CA ARG A 52 -18.24 1.85 -35.41
C ARG A 52 -18.27 3.04 -36.38
N GLY A 53 -18.03 4.27 -35.91
CA GLY A 53 -17.36 5.37 -36.64
C GLY A 53 -17.88 5.83 -38.03
N SER A 54 -18.84 5.13 -38.63
CA SER A 54 -19.08 5.11 -40.08
C SER A 54 -20.43 5.72 -40.47
N LYS A 55 -21.30 6.02 -39.49
CA LYS A 55 -22.58 6.73 -39.70
C LYS A 55 -22.49 8.24 -39.46
N LYS A 56 -21.27 8.78 -39.36
CA LYS A 56 -20.98 10.22 -39.17
C LYS A 56 -21.40 11.07 -40.38
N ILE A 57 -21.41 10.48 -41.57
CA ILE A 57 -21.54 11.21 -42.85
C ILE A 57 -23.00 11.27 -43.32
N GLY A 58 -23.84 10.29 -42.96
CA GLY A 58 -25.23 10.21 -43.44
C GLY A 58 -26.13 11.32 -42.89
N LEU A 59 -26.26 11.43 -41.56
CA LEU A 59 -27.23 12.36 -40.96
C LEU A 59 -26.92 13.84 -41.18
N SER A 60 -25.64 14.23 -41.19
CA SER A 60 -25.24 15.62 -41.39
C SER A 60 -25.62 16.13 -42.78
N ASN A 61 -25.48 15.27 -43.79
CA ASN A 61 -25.80 15.57 -45.18
C ASN A 61 -27.32 15.56 -45.42
N THR A 62 -28.07 14.65 -44.80
CA THR A 62 -29.54 14.59 -44.94
C THR A 62 -30.25 15.78 -44.30
N LEU A 63 -29.74 16.28 -43.17
CA LEU A 63 -30.35 17.39 -42.43
C LEU A 63 -29.75 18.77 -42.79
N ASN A 64 -28.73 18.82 -43.66
CA ASN A 64 -27.94 20.02 -43.96
C ASN A 64 -27.46 20.77 -42.69
N ARG A 65 -27.12 20.01 -41.64
CA ARG A 65 -26.73 20.51 -40.31
C ARG A 65 -25.48 19.81 -39.85
N LYS A 66 -24.55 20.53 -39.22
CA LYS A 66 -23.34 19.94 -38.64
C LYS A 66 -23.64 19.35 -37.26
N LEU A 67 -23.75 18.02 -37.20
CA LEU A 67 -24.00 17.27 -35.97
C LEU A 67 -22.68 16.72 -35.41
N ILE A 68 -22.41 16.97 -34.13
CA ILE A 68 -21.18 16.51 -33.47
C ILE A 68 -21.60 15.64 -32.27
N PRO A 69 -21.18 14.36 -32.21
CA PRO A 69 -21.34 13.56 -31.00
C PRO A 69 -20.42 14.13 -29.92
N ARG A 70 -21.00 14.63 -28.84
CA ARG A 70 -20.30 15.03 -27.62
C ARG A 70 -20.52 13.96 -26.56
N LYS A 71 -19.51 13.69 -25.74
CA LYS A 71 -19.68 12.87 -24.54
C LYS A 71 -20.62 13.65 -23.60
N GLY A 72 -21.78 13.07 -23.33
CA GLY A 72 -22.73 13.58 -22.36
C GLY A 72 -22.29 13.29 -20.92
N PRO A 73 -22.95 13.89 -19.93
CA PRO A 73 -22.71 13.57 -18.53
C PRO A 73 -22.98 12.09 -18.25
N ASP A 74 -22.02 11.42 -17.60
CA ASP A 74 -22.14 10.03 -17.17
C ASP A 74 -22.59 9.98 -15.69
N PRO A 75 -23.87 9.67 -15.40
CA PRO A 75 -24.37 9.62 -14.02
C PRO A 75 -23.71 8.51 -13.20
N ASN A 76 -23.10 7.52 -13.84
CA ASN A 76 -22.41 6.39 -13.20
C ASN A 76 -20.90 6.64 -13.05
N TRP A 77 -20.48 7.92 -13.07
CA TRP A 77 -19.06 8.27 -13.02
C TRP A 77 -18.33 7.72 -11.79
N ARG A 78 -18.99 7.62 -10.64
CA ARG A 78 -18.38 7.03 -9.43
C ARG A 78 -17.97 5.57 -9.64
N CYS A 79 -18.83 4.77 -10.25
CA CYS A 79 -18.52 3.38 -10.61
C CYS A 79 -17.36 3.32 -11.60
N ARG A 80 -17.30 4.27 -12.54
CA ARG A 80 -16.20 4.38 -13.51
C ARG A 80 -14.86 4.71 -12.84
N GLU A 81 -14.82 5.69 -11.93
CA GLU A 81 -13.60 6.04 -11.19
C GLU A 81 -13.15 4.90 -10.27
N GLN A 82 -14.07 4.23 -9.59
CA GLN A 82 -13.76 3.04 -8.80
C GLN A 82 -13.17 1.92 -9.67
N ALA A 83 -13.77 1.65 -10.83
CA ALA A 83 -13.26 0.64 -11.76
C ALA A 83 -11.85 0.96 -12.27
N ARG A 84 -11.43 2.24 -12.32
CA ARG A 84 -10.04 2.62 -12.65
C ARG A 84 -9.06 2.24 -11.54
N PHE A 85 -9.46 2.34 -10.28
CA PHE A 85 -8.66 1.79 -9.18
C PHE A 85 -8.59 0.27 -9.24
N ASP A 86 -9.73 -0.39 -9.47
CA ASP A 86 -9.81 -1.86 -9.50
C ASP A 86 -8.95 -2.46 -10.63
N ARG A 87 -8.85 -1.77 -11.77
CA ARG A 87 -7.96 -2.14 -12.88
C ARG A 87 -6.51 -1.69 -12.72
N GLY A 88 -6.18 -0.96 -11.66
CA GLY A 88 -4.83 -0.42 -11.42
C GLY A 88 -4.43 0.75 -12.33
N GLU A 89 -5.39 1.38 -13.03
CA GLU A 89 -5.12 2.61 -13.79
C GLU A 89 -4.80 3.79 -12.87
N TYR A 90 -5.38 3.78 -11.66
CA TYR A 90 -5.15 4.77 -10.62
C TYR A 90 -4.30 4.21 -9.49
N GLN A 91 -3.22 4.94 -9.19
CA GLN A 91 -2.40 4.71 -8.01
C GLN A 91 -2.82 5.70 -6.92
N LYS A 92 -3.23 5.20 -5.75
CA LYS A 92 -3.50 6.06 -4.59
C LYS A 92 -2.18 6.66 -4.05
N PRO A 93 -2.15 7.95 -3.67
CA PRO A 93 -1.02 8.51 -2.93
C PRO A 93 -0.85 7.81 -1.59
N PHE A 94 0.39 7.69 -1.10
CA PHE A 94 0.69 6.98 0.16
C PHE A 94 -0.05 7.55 1.38
N PHE A 95 -0.31 8.86 1.37
CA PHE A 95 -0.99 9.58 2.44
C PHE A 95 -2.53 9.48 2.37
N ALA A 96 -3.08 8.84 1.35
CA ALA A 96 -4.53 8.67 1.18
C ALA A 96 -5.07 7.38 1.82
N SER A 97 -4.24 6.62 2.53
CA SER A 97 -4.66 5.36 3.17
C SER A 97 -3.89 5.09 4.46
N GLY A 98 -4.60 4.61 5.48
CA GLY A 98 -4.01 4.11 6.71
C GLY A 98 -3.50 5.18 7.67
N VAL A 99 -3.83 6.45 7.44
CA VAL A 99 -3.59 7.56 8.36
C VAL A 99 -4.89 8.04 8.98
N TRP A 100 -4.83 8.62 10.17
CA TRP A 100 -6.02 8.97 10.94
C TRP A 100 -6.88 10.06 10.28
N TRP A 101 -6.29 10.90 9.41
CA TRP A 101 -7.02 11.87 8.60
C TRP A 101 -7.48 11.35 7.23
N ALA A 102 -7.20 10.07 6.88
CA ALA A 102 -7.56 9.54 5.56
C ALA A 102 -9.07 9.61 5.30
N ASP A 103 -9.89 9.45 6.35
CA ASP A 103 -11.34 9.53 6.29
C ASP A 103 -11.87 10.95 6.08
N GLN A 104 -11.02 11.98 6.24
CA GLN A 104 -11.36 13.38 5.98
C GLN A 104 -11.20 13.75 4.50
N ILE A 105 -10.54 12.89 3.69
CA ILE A 105 -10.49 13.07 2.24
C ILE A 105 -11.90 12.85 1.68
N PRO A 106 -12.48 13.81 0.94
CA PRO A 106 -13.80 13.64 0.35
C PRO A 106 -13.85 12.37 -0.52
N LYS A 107 -14.82 11.48 -0.22
CA LYS A 107 -14.94 10.16 -0.88
C LYS A 107 -15.08 10.28 -2.40
N ASP A 108 -15.74 11.34 -2.84
CA ASP A 108 -16.01 11.64 -4.25
C ASP A 108 -14.82 12.24 -4.99
N HIS A 109 -13.69 12.53 -4.31
CA HIS A 109 -12.50 13.03 -4.99
C HIS A 109 -11.77 11.96 -5.80
N PHE A 110 -11.90 10.67 -5.47
CA PHE A 110 -11.14 9.59 -6.15
C PHE A 110 -9.65 9.95 -6.31
N LEU A 111 -9.04 10.44 -5.23
CA LEU A 111 -7.69 11.00 -5.24
C LEU A 111 -6.64 9.97 -5.70
N HIS A 112 -5.89 10.32 -6.75
CA HIS A 112 -4.87 9.46 -7.35
C HIS A 112 -3.62 10.25 -7.81
N VAL A 113 -2.51 9.56 -8.04
CA VAL A 113 -1.33 10.14 -8.71
C VAL A 113 -1.71 10.51 -10.14
N SER A 114 -1.39 11.72 -10.58
CA SER A 114 -1.78 12.19 -11.91
C SER A 114 -1.09 11.36 -12.99
N ARG A 115 -1.90 10.85 -13.94
CA ARG A 115 -1.43 10.08 -15.09
C ARG A 115 -0.65 10.91 -16.11
N LYS A 116 -0.87 12.23 -16.14
CA LYS A 116 -0.20 13.14 -17.07
C LYS A 116 1.12 13.67 -16.49
N ASP A 117 1.14 13.92 -15.18
CA ASP A 117 2.25 14.53 -14.48
C ASP A 117 2.39 13.85 -13.11
N LYS A 118 3.28 12.87 -13.02
CA LYS A 118 3.45 12.07 -11.80
C LYS A 118 3.83 12.91 -10.58
N SER A 119 4.39 14.11 -10.77
CA SER A 119 4.71 15.04 -9.66
C SER A 119 3.47 15.66 -8.99
N LYS A 120 2.28 15.46 -9.57
CA LYS A 120 1.00 15.99 -9.09
C LYS A 120 0.05 14.87 -8.73
N ILE A 121 -0.98 15.27 -7.99
CA ILE A 121 -2.18 14.45 -7.78
C ILE A 121 -3.30 14.95 -8.68
N ALA A 122 -4.19 14.03 -9.01
CA ALA A 122 -5.41 14.28 -9.75
C ALA A 122 -6.61 13.79 -8.93
N PHE A 123 -7.73 14.52 -9.02
CA PHE A 123 -8.96 14.19 -8.32
C PHE A 123 -10.17 14.80 -9.02
N THR A 124 -11.35 14.31 -8.68
CA THR A 124 -12.64 14.80 -9.15
C THR A 124 -13.18 15.84 -8.16
N GLU A 125 -13.08 17.13 -8.51
CA GLU A 125 -13.42 18.22 -7.59
C GLU A 125 -14.93 18.39 -7.34
N SER A 126 -15.77 18.02 -8.32
CA SER A 126 -17.22 18.13 -8.22
C SER A 126 -17.93 17.01 -9.00
N VAL A 127 -19.21 16.82 -8.71
CA VAL A 127 -20.04 15.81 -9.40
C VAL A 127 -20.10 16.08 -10.90
N GLU A 128 -20.24 17.35 -11.30
CA GLU A 128 -20.30 17.77 -12.69
C GLU A 128 -18.99 17.48 -13.44
N ASN A 129 -17.84 17.66 -12.76
CA ASN A 129 -16.55 17.25 -13.30
C ASN A 129 -16.46 15.72 -13.44
N GLY A 130 -16.97 14.98 -12.46
CA GLY A 130 -17.08 13.52 -12.51
C GLY A 130 -17.92 13.05 -13.69
N GLU A 131 -19.12 13.59 -13.88
CA GLU A 131 -20.00 13.27 -15.00
C GLU A 131 -19.34 13.55 -16.36
N ARG A 132 -18.52 14.61 -16.43
CA ARG A 132 -17.78 15.00 -17.64
C ARG A 132 -16.43 14.30 -17.80
N ASP A 133 -16.05 13.43 -16.86
CA ASP A 133 -14.76 12.73 -16.84
C ASP A 133 -13.57 13.70 -16.85
N LEU A 134 -13.66 14.74 -16.02
CA LEU A 134 -12.65 15.77 -15.82
C LEU A 134 -12.00 15.63 -14.45
N HIS A 135 -10.67 15.70 -14.41
CA HIS A 135 -9.90 15.68 -13.17
C HIS A 135 -9.12 16.99 -13.01
N THR A 136 -9.22 17.57 -11.81
CA THR A 136 -8.39 18.70 -11.39
C THR A 136 -7.01 18.17 -10.98
N GLN A 137 -5.94 18.85 -11.40
CA GLN A 137 -4.56 18.48 -11.04
C GLN A 137 -3.91 19.58 -10.21
N MET A 138 -3.23 19.20 -9.13
CA MET A 138 -2.46 20.14 -8.31
C MET A 138 -1.32 19.45 -7.55
N LYS A 139 -0.43 20.26 -6.97
CA LYS A 139 0.63 19.76 -6.08
C LYS A 139 0.00 19.22 -4.79
N VAL A 140 0.66 18.23 -4.18
CA VAL A 140 0.22 17.62 -2.92
C VAL A 140 0.04 18.66 -1.82
N GLY A 141 1.04 19.51 -1.58
CA GLY A 141 0.94 20.55 -0.55
C GLY A 141 -0.27 21.47 -0.73
N THR A 142 -0.55 21.89 -1.97
CA THR A 142 -1.73 22.72 -2.29
C THR A 142 -3.05 22.01 -2.00
N TYR A 143 -3.15 20.72 -2.32
CA TYR A 143 -4.35 19.93 -2.04
C TYR A 143 -4.56 19.73 -0.55
N LEU A 144 -3.51 19.31 0.17
CA LEU A 144 -3.58 19.11 1.61
C LEU A 144 -3.94 20.42 2.32
N GLN A 145 -3.35 21.55 1.90
CA GLN A 145 -3.71 22.86 2.44
C GLN A 145 -5.17 23.25 2.14
N LYS A 146 -5.69 22.91 0.95
CA LYS A 146 -7.05 23.29 0.55
C LYS A 146 -8.12 22.45 1.25
N TYR A 147 -7.88 21.16 1.45
CA TYR A 147 -8.91 20.22 1.90
C TYR A 147 -8.65 19.59 3.27
N LEU A 148 -7.44 19.72 3.82
CA LEU A 148 -7.02 19.04 5.06
C LEU A 148 -6.26 19.95 6.04
N ALA A 149 -6.24 21.27 5.84
CA ALA A 149 -5.53 22.19 6.74
C ALA A 149 -6.06 22.20 8.18
N ASP A 150 -7.32 21.82 8.39
CA ASP A 150 -7.91 21.70 9.73
C ASP A 150 -7.45 20.43 10.47
N PHE A 151 -6.83 19.48 9.76
CA PHE A 151 -6.42 18.18 10.29
C PHE A 151 -4.91 17.96 10.26
N VAL A 152 -4.22 18.55 9.29
CA VAL A 152 -2.78 18.35 9.06
C VAL A 152 -2.07 19.69 9.18
N GLY A 153 -1.09 19.77 10.08
CA GLY A 153 -0.33 20.98 10.31
C GLY A 153 0.53 21.39 9.09
N ALA A 154 0.84 22.68 8.95
CA ALA A 154 1.58 23.21 7.80
C ALA A 154 2.97 22.54 7.60
N ASP A 155 3.67 22.25 8.69
CA ASP A 155 4.97 21.55 8.65
C ASP A 155 4.81 20.12 8.13
N GLU A 156 3.80 19.40 8.60
CA GLU A 156 3.48 18.04 8.17
C GLU A 156 3.02 18.01 6.70
N ILE A 157 2.22 18.98 6.25
CA ILE A 157 1.87 19.17 4.84
C ILE A 157 3.12 19.32 3.97
N THR A 158 4.09 20.12 4.43
CA THR A 158 5.35 20.34 3.72
C THR A 158 6.17 19.06 3.64
N GLN A 159 6.28 18.33 4.76
CA GLN A 159 6.95 17.03 4.81
C GLN A 159 6.29 16.01 3.87
N LEU A 160 4.96 15.88 3.88
CA LEU A 160 4.20 14.98 3.01
C LEU A 160 4.37 15.32 1.52
N ALA A 161 4.40 16.61 1.18
CA ALA A 161 4.64 17.05 -0.19
C ALA A 161 6.05 16.69 -0.67
N ASN A 162 7.06 16.87 0.18
CA ASN A 162 8.45 16.49 -0.10
C ASN A 162 8.59 14.97 -0.24
N LEU A 163 7.96 14.22 0.66
CA LEU A 163 7.91 12.76 0.62
C LEU A 163 7.24 12.24 -0.65
N PHE A 164 6.16 12.88 -1.10
CA PHE A 164 5.51 12.54 -2.35
C PHE A 164 6.41 12.80 -3.54
N ALA A 165 7.05 13.96 -3.60
CA ALA A 165 8.02 14.25 -4.65
C ALA A 165 9.14 13.19 -4.69
N ALA A 166 9.64 12.77 -3.51
CA ALA A 166 10.65 11.72 -3.40
C ALA A 166 10.15 10.35 -3.88
N ASP A 167 8.92 9.94 -3.53
CA ASP A 167 8.31 8.68 -4.04
C ASP A 167 8.27 8.63 -5.57
N GLN A 168 8.07 9.79 -6.21
CA GLN A 168 8.00 9.89 -7.67
C GLN A 168 9.39 9.95 -8.35
N GLN A 169 10.47 10.08 -7.58
CA GLN A 169 11.85 10.05 -8.09
C GLN A 169 12.38 8.62 -8.33
N GLY A 170 11.53 7.60 -8.19
CA GLY A 170 11.92 6.21 -8.47
C GLY A 170 12.73 5.58 -7.35
N LEU A 171 12.45 5.95 -6.10
CA LEU A 171 13.03 5.27 -4.94
C LEU A 171 12.66 3.77 -4.97
N GLU A 172 13.62 2.94 -4.57
CA GLU A 172 13.47 1.48 -4.59
C GLU A 172 13.27 0.92 -3.18
N LEU A 173 12.36 -0.04 -3.06
CA LEU A 173 12.21 -0.84 -1.85
C LEU A 173 13.30 -1.91 -1.83
N LYS A 174 14.25 -1.80 -0.91
CA LYS A 174 15.37 -2.73 -0.78
C LYS A 174 15.12 -3.72 0.37
N LEU A 175 15.70 -4.92 0.26
CA LEU A 175 15.60 -5.98 1.27
C LEU A 175 16.99 -6.48 1.65
N ALA A 176 17.42 -6.21 2.88
CA ALA A 176 18.58 -6.84 3.50
C ALA A 176 18.18 -8.20 4.06
N ARG A 177 18.88 -9.27 3.66
CA ARG A 177 18.53 -10.67 3.94
C ARG A 177 19.59 -11.40 4.74
N THR A 178 20.85 -11.02 4.58
CA THR A 178 21.95 -11.65 5.31
C THR A 178 22.14 -10.96 6.67
N PRO A 179 22.74 -11.66 7.66
CA PRO A 179 23.09 -11.03 8.93
C PRO A 179 23.89 -9.74 8.78
N ASP A 180 24.86 -9.72 7.86
CA ASP A 180 25.74 -8.57 7.62
C ASP A 180 24.99 -7.40 6.98
N GLU A 181 24.12 -7.67 6.00
CA GLU A 181 23.27 -6.64 5.39
C GLU A 181 22.29 -6.03 6.41
N ILE A 182 21.66 -6.88 7.24
CA ILE A 182 20.69 -6.41 8.24
C ILE A 182 21.39 -5.58 9.31
N GLU A 183 22.56 -6.01 9.78
CA GLU A 183 23.39 -5.23 10.69
C GLU A 183 23.75 -3.86 10.11
N HIS A 184 24.20 -3.82 8.85
CA HIS A 184 24.51 -2.55 8.17
C HIS A 184 23.33 -1.59 8.17
N VAL A 185 22.12 -2.07 7.84
CA VAL A 185 20.89 -1.26 7.84
C VAL A 185 20.56 -0.72 9.24
N TYR A 186 20.83 -1.48 10.31
CA TYR A 186 20.61 -1.03 11.69
C TYR A 186 21.66 -0.01 12.15
N ILE A 187 22.91 -0.14 11.71
CA ILE A 187 24.01 0.75 12.09
C ILE A 187 23.90 2.11 11.37
N VAL A 188 23.59 2.09 10.07
CA VAL A 188 23.61 3.29 9.21
C VAL A 188 22.22 3.93 9.06
N GLY A 189 21.16 3.17 9.32
CA GLY A 189 19.79 3.66 9.20
C GLY A 189 19.30 4.49 10.39
N PRO A 190 17.97 4.71 10.47
CA PRO A 190 17.38 5.58 11.47
C PRO A 190 17.71 5.14 12.90
N SER A 191 17.93 6.16 13.76
CA SER A 191 18.27 6.01 15.17
C SER A 191 17.34 5.04 15.88
N SER A 192 17.93 4.14 16.67
CA SER A 192 17.19 3.19 17.51
C SER A 192 18.03 2.77 18.72
N CYS A 193 17.46 2.07 19.68
CA CYS A 193 18.25 1.48 20.77
C CYS A 193 19.29 0.46 20.28
N MET A 194 19.12 -0.05 19.05
CA MET A 194 20.07 -0.94 18.37
C MET A 194 20.84 -0.21 17.25
N SER A 195 20.95 1.13 17.29
CA SER A 195 21.83 1.86 16.37
C SER A 195 23.25 1.92 16.94
N GLY A 196 24.24 1.74 16.07
CA GLY A 196 25.66 1.81 16.40
C GLY A 196 26.35 0.44 16.45
N PRO A 197 27.68 0.44 16.47
CA PRO A 197 28.47 -0.78 16.43
C PRO A 197 28.37 -1.56 17.75
N VAL A 198 28.64 -2.86 17.70
CA VAL A 198 28.41 -3.80 18.82
C VAL A 198 29.07 -3.36 20.12
N GLU A 199 30.23 -2.73 20.05
CA GLU A 199 31.00 -2.26 21.21
C GLU A 199 30.28 -1.15 21.98
N LYS A 200 29.41 -0.38 21.30
CA LYS A 200 28.61 0.70 21.91
C LYS A 200 27.29 0.20 22.48
N LEU A 201 26.82 -0.99 22.11
CA LEU A 201 25.55 -1.56 22.57
C LEU A 201 25.62 -2.09 24.01
N GLY A 202 26.82 -2.33 24.54
CA GLY A 202 27.04 -2.80 25.93
C GLY A 202 26.49 -1.87 27.02
N LYS A 203 26.08 -0.63 26.69
CA LYS A 203 25.42 0.29 27.62
C LYS A 203 23.90 0.08 27.76
N TYR A 204 23.26 -0.65 26.85
CA TYR A 204 21.79 -0.70 26.74
C TYR A 204 21.14 -2.06 27.06
N GLY A 205 21.88 -3.01 27.65
CA GLY A 205 21.25 -4.21 28.24
C GLY A 205 21.98 -5.55 28.08
N GLY A 206 23.15 -5.58 27.44
CA GLY A 206 24.05 -6.73 27.50
C GLY A 206 25.19 -6.45 28.46
N TYR A 207 25.45 -7.34 29.42
CA TYR A 207 26.81 -7.46 29.99
C TYR A 207 27.79 -7.35 28.83
N GLY A 208 28.70 -6.37 28.83
CA GLY A 208 29.48 -5.84 27.69
C GLY A 208 30.39 -6.82 26.92
N ASN A 209 29.86 -7.99 26.59
CA ASN A 209 30.49 -9.17 26.02
C ASN A 209 29.78 -9.61 24.73
N ALA A 210 28.92 -8.76 24.15
CA ALA A 210 28.32 -9.05 22.86
C ALA A 210 29.43 -9.00 21.79
N THR A 211 29.68 -10.14 21.15
CA THR A 211 30.63 -10.25 20.03
C THR A 211 29.97 -9.98 18.68
N GLU A 212 28.64 -9.88 18.65
CA GLU A 212 27.82 -9.77 17.46
C GLU A 212 26.67 -8.78 17.66
N HIS A 213 26.32 -8.03 16.62
CA HIS A 213 25.21 -7.09 16.66
C HIS A 213 23.86 -7.84 16.79
N PRO A 214 22.97 -7.48 17.74
CA PRO A 214 21.72 -8.21 17.98
C PRO A 214 20.80 -8.32 16.75
N ALA A 215 20.79 -7.31 15.89
CA ALA A 215 19.99 -7.31 14.64
C ALA A 215 20.35 -8.47 13.69
N ARG A 216 21.56 -9.06 13.81
CA ARG A 216 21.97 -10.23 13.02
C ARG A 216 21.02 -11.41 13.21
N ALA A 217 20.32 -11.50 14.35
CA ALA A 217 19.37 -12.57 14.65
C ALA A 217 18.27 -12.72 13.59
N TYR A 218 17.87 -11.63 12.93
CA TYR A 218 16.87 -11.65 11.86
C TYR A 218 17.37 -12.33 10.57
N GLY A 219 18.68 -12.47 10.39
CA GLY A 219 19.32 -13.06 9.21
C GLY A 219 19.27 -14.60 9.13
N ALA A 220 18.30 -15.24 9.79
CA ALA A 220 18.12 -16.71 9.76
C ALA A 220 17.39 -17.22 8.50
N GLY A 221 17.03 -16.34 7.58
CA GLY A 221 16.52 -16.65 6.25
C GLY A 221 15.01 -16.51 6.06
N ASP A 222 14.22 -16.51 7.13
CA ASP A 222 12.77 -16.26 7.02
C ASP A 222 12.43 -14.78 6.97
N LEU A 223 13.19 -13.97 7.71
CA LEU A 223 13.00 -12.54 7.85
C LEU A 223 13.98 -11.77 6.96
N ALA A 224 13.64 -10.51 6.70
CA ALA A 224 14.50 -9.54 6.03
C ALA A 224 14.27 -8.17 6.68
N CYS A 225 15.22 -7.25 6.52
CA CYS A 225 15.00 -5.84 6.83
C CYS A 225 14.67 -5.09 5.54
N ALA A 226 13.44 -4.61 5.41
CA ALA A 226 13.04 -3.74 4.33
C ALA A 226 13.46 -2.31 4.63
N TYR A 227 14.00 -1.61 3.65
CA TYR A 227 14.46 -0.23 3.81
C TYR A 227 14.37 0.57 2.52
N VAL A 228 14.43 1.90 2.67
CA VAL A 228 14.49 2.86 1.56
C VAL A 228 15.70 3.75 1.77
N GLU A 229 16.36 4.08 0.67
CA GLU A 229 17.58 4.87 0.65
C GLU A 229 17.39 6.10 -0.24
N ARG A 230 17.78 7.28 0.25
CA ARG A 230 17.75 8.55 -0.48
C ARG A 230 19.09 9.24 -0.31
N LYS A 231 19.74 9.59 -1.42
CA LYS A 231 21.07 10.24 -1.40
C LYS A 231 22.10 9.47 -0.55
N ASN A 232 22.11 8.15 -0.66
CA ASN A 232 22.97 7.23 0.10
C ASN A 232 22.70 7.16 1.61
N GLU A 233 21.58 7.69 2.07
CA GLU A 233 21.14 7.60 3.47
C GLU A 233 19.91 6.71 3.57
N ILE A 234 19.93 5.77 4.52
CA ILE A 234 18.77 4.93 4.83
C ILE A 234 17.79 5.75 5.66
N ILE A 235 16.68 6.14 5.05
CA ILE A 235 15.69 7.08 5.65
C ILE A 235 14.57 6.38 6.42
N ALA A 236 14.32 5.10 6.13
CA ALA A 236 13.32 4.30 6.81
C ALA A 236 13.66 2.81 6.74
N ARG A 237 13.26 2.04 7.76
CA ARG A 237 13.44 0.58 7.80
C ARG A 237 12.35 -0.14 8.60
N SER A 238 12.15 -1.43 8.32
CA SER A 238 11.22 -2.31 9.03
C SER A 238 11.61 -3.77 8.87
N ILE A 239 11.32 -4.62 9.87
CA ILE A 239 11.48 -6.07 9.74
C ILE A 239 10.28 -6.63 8.98
N VAL A 240 10.54 -7.49 8.01
CA VAL A 240 9.52 -8.09 7.16
C VAL A 240 9.69 -9.60 7.07
N TRP A 241 8.59 -10.30 6.82
CA TRP A 241 8.62 -11.71 6.43
C TRP A 241 8.22 -11.83 4.95
N PRO A 242 9.18 -11.92 4.01
CA PRO A 242 8.90 -11.86 2.57
C PRO A 242 7.94 -12.94 2.09
N LYS A 243 8.06 -14.17 2.61
CA LYS A 243 7.19 -15.30 2.25
C LYS A 243 5.73 -15.07 2.68
N ARG A 244 5.52 -14.48 3.85
CA ARG A 244 4.18 -14.19 4.39
C ARG A 244 3.64 -12.83 3.99
N LYS A 245 4.46 -11.96 3.39
CA LYS A 245 4.11 -10.59 3.00
C LYS A 245 3.56 -9.80 4.19
N ILE A 246 4.29 -9.82 5.31
CA ILE A 246 3.97 -9.03 6.50
C ILE A 246 5.17 -8.19 6.97
N PHE A 247 4.92 -7.08 7.66
CA PHE A 247 5.96 -6.19 8.20
C PHE A 247 5.63 -5.72 9.63
N THR A 248 6.67 -5.38 10.40
CA THR A 248 6.58 -4.87 11.77
C THR A 248 6.40 -3.36 11.80
N GLN A 249 6.63 -2.73 12.95
CA GLN A 249 6.75 -1.28 13.02
C GLN A 249 7.81 -0.75 12.03
N ILE A 250 7.56 0.45 11.52
CA ILE A 250 8.48 1.16 10.63
C ILE A 250 9.18 2.25 11.44
N TYR A 251 10.51 2.29 11.34
CA TYR A 251 11.35 3.30 11.97
C TYR A 251 11.90 4.26 10.92
N GLY A 252 12.03 5.53 11.30
CA GLY A 252 12.51 6.62 10.44
C GLY A 252 11.45 7.70 10.21
N GLU A 253 11.92 8.89 9.85
CA GLU A 253 11.04 10.05 9.57
C GLU A 253 10.10 9.73 8.40
N ASP A 254 10.63 9.06 7.39
CA ASP A 254 9.93 8.73 6.14
C ASP A 254 9.14 7.41 6.22
N HIS A 255 8.65 7.05 7.42
CA HIS A 255 7.93 5.79 7.68
C HIS A 255 6.69 5.58 6.79
N MET A 256 5.96 6.66 6.46
CA MET A 256 4.79 6.60 5.58
C MET A 256 5.16 6.18 4.14
N LEU A 257 6.32 6.61 3.66
CA LEU A 257 6.83 6.26 2.33
C LEU A 257 7.11 4.76 2.26
N LEU A 258 7.93 4.25 3.20
CA LEU A 258 8.23 2.82 3.26
C LEU A 258 6.96 1.97 3.44
N ARG A 259 6.00 2.44 4.25
CA ARG A 259 4.71 1.76 4.42
C ARG A 259 3.98 1.59 3.09
N SER A 260 3.89 2.65 2.28
CA SER A 260 3.22 2.57 0.99
C SER A 260 3.97 1.72 -0.02
N MET A 261 5.32 1.77 -0.02
CA MET A 261 6.13 0.88 -0.85
C MET A 261 5.89 -0.59 -0.49
N LEU A 262 5.83 -0.91 0.81
CA LEU A 262 5.50 -2.25 1.30
C LEU A 262 4.08 -2.68 0.89
N ILE A 263 3.08 -1.82 1.07
CA ILE A 263 1.68 -2.11 0.66
C ILE A 263 1.59 -2.34 -0.87
N ARG A 264 2.26 -1.53 -1.69
CA ARG A 264 2.34 -1.73 -3.14
C ARG A 264 3.02 -3.06 -3.49
N ALA A 265 4.01 -3.48 -2.71
CA ALA A 265 4.65 -4.79 -2.81
C ALA A 265 3.82 -5.94 -2.17
N SER A 266 2.54 -5.68 -1.87
CA SER A 266 1.55 -6.58 -1.29
C SER A 266 1.82 -7.02 0.15
N TYR A 267 2.65 -6.29 0.88
CA TYR A 267 2.87 -6.53 2.30
C TYR A 267 1.75 -5.91 3.16
N LYS A 268 1.47 -6.55 4.29
CA LYS A 268 0.48 -6.10 5.27
C LYS A 268 1.13 -5.84 6.63
N PRO A 269 0.68 -4.84 7.41
CA PRO A 269 1.18 -4.66 8.76
C PRO A 269 0.80 -5.89 9.60
N ALA A 270 1.73 -6.40 10.39
CA ALA A 270 1.42 -7.42 11.39
C ALA A 270 0.56 -6.82 12.51
N HIS A 271 -0.42 -7.58 12.98
CA HIS A 271 -1.29 -7.17 14.08
C HIS A 271 -0.75 -7.61 15.43
N SER A 272 0.04 -8.68 15.46
CA SER A 272 0.65 -9.19 16.69
C SER A 272 1.86 -10.09 16.39
N GLY A 273 2.60 -10.48 17.43
CA GLY A 273 3.66 -11.50 17.33
C GLY A 273 3.19 -12.84 16.79
N LYS A 274 1.88 -13.15 16.86
CA LYS A 274 1.30 -14.35 16.25
C LYS A 274 1.52 -14.42 14.74
N ASP A 275 1.58 -13.27 14.07
CA ASP A 275 1.84 -13.20 12.63
C ASP A 275 3.29 -13.61 12.30
N PHE A 276 4.19 -13.56 13.29
CA PHE A 276 5.57 -14.00 13.18
C PHE A 276 5.83 -15.38 13.82
N GLU A 277 4.78 -16.10 14.23
CA GLU A 277 4.93 -17.47 14.70
C GLU A 277 5.57 -18.35 13.61
N GLY A 278 6.60 -19.08 14.00
CA GLY A 278 7.38 -19.95 13.11
C GLY A 278 8.58 -19.27 12.45
N ALA A 279 8.79 -17.96 12.62
CA ALA A 279 9.97 -17.30 12.08
C ALA A 279 11.24 -17.83 12.74
N ARG A 280 12.26 -18.16 11.96
CA ARG A 280 13.57 -18.56 12.49
C ARG A 280 14.41 -17.35 12.87
N PHE A 281 15.23 -17.53 13.90
CA PHE A 281 16.20 -16.55 14.41
C PHE A 281 17.56 -17.22 14.63
N LEU A 282 18.64 -16.45 14.50
CA LEU A 282 19.97 -16.92 14.92
C LEU A 282 20.10 -16.81 16.44
N GLU A 283 20.68 -17.83 17.06
CA GLU A 283 21.12 -17.77 18.45
C GLU A 283 22.36 -16.88 18.56
N LEU A 284 22.23 -15.79 19.32
CA LEU A 284 23.30 -14.85 19.64
C LEU A 284 23.47 -14.75 21.16
N THR A 285 24.62 -14.25 21.60
CA THR A 285 24.88 -13.94 23.02
C THR A 285 23.89 -12.91 23.58
N VAL A 286 23.52 -11.93 22.74
CA VAL A 286 22.51 -10.91 23.06
C VAL A 286 21.48 -10.90 21.95
N MET A 287 20.23 -11.14 22.32
CA MET A 287 19.11 -11.14 21.38
C MET A 287 18.54 -9.73 21.22
N PRO A 288 18.02 -9.36 20.03
CA PRO A 288 17.39 -8.07 19.84
C PRO A 288 16.12 -7.97 20.68
N TYR A 289 15.75 -6.75 21.07
CA TYR A 289 14.37 -6.50 21.42
C TYR A 289 13.52 -6.75 20.18
N LEU A 290 12.56 -7.66 20.28
CA LEU A 290 11.64 -7.98 19.21
C LEU A 290 10.45 -7.04 19.34
N ASP A 291 10.12 -6.30 18.28
CA ASP A 291 8.99 -5.35 18.25
C ASP A 291 7.61 -6.05 18.31
N PHE A 292 7.60 -7.35 18.62
CA PHE A 292 6.44 -8.21 18.60
C PHE A 292 6.59 -9.31 19.66
N ASP A 293 5.51 -9.53 20.42
CA ASP A 293 5.45 -10.41 21.60
C ASP A 293 5.60 -11.89 21.24
N ILE A 294 6.84 -12.33 20.98
CA ILE A 294 7.18 -13.72 20.73
C ILE A 294 8.25 -14.21 21.70
N SER A 295 8.07 -15.43 22.17
CA SER A 295 9.12 -16.19 22.83
C SER A 295 9.96 -16.92 21.79
N MET A 296 11.22 -17.20 22.11
CA MET A 296 12.09 -17.96 21.23
C MET A 296 12.32 -19.36 21.79
N GLU A 297 12.08 -20.37 20.96
CA GLU A 297 12.31 -21.76 21.33
C GLU A 297 13.42 -22.39 20.48
N PRO A 298 14.25 -23.27 21.08
CA PRO A 298 15.20 -24.07 20.34
C PRO A 298 14.60 -24.75 19.12
N LEU A 299 15.25 -24.65 17.96
CA LEU A 299 14.93 -25.47 16.78
C LEU A 299 15.94 -26.61 16.63
N TYR A 300 15.46 -27.83 16.42
CA TYR A 300 16.27 -29.04 16.21
C TYR A 300 16.26 -29.49 14.75
N GLU A 301 17.24 -30.31 14.35
CA GLU A 301 17.42 -30.75 12.95
C GLU A 301 16.23 -31.56 12.40
N ASP A 302 15.46 -32.21 13.28
CA ASP A 302 14.22 -32.93 12.95
C ASP A 302 12.98 -32.01 12.85
N GLY A 303 13.16 -30.69 12.98
CA GLY A 303 12.09 -29.70 12.96
C GLY A 303 11.32 -29.56 14.28
N SER A 304 11.67 -30.33 15.31
CA SER A 304 11.03 -30.21 16.63
C SER A 304 11.51 -28.96 17.39
N THR A 305 10.73 -28.54 18.40
CA THR A 305 11.00 -27.33 19.21
C THR A 305 10.99 -27.64 20.72
N GLY A 306 11.49 -26.71 21.55
CA GLY A 306 11.41 -26.78 23.02
C GLY A 306 12.69 -27.26 23.73
N ARG A 307 12.60 -27.67 25.01
CA ARG A 307 13.76 -28.25 25.73
C ARG A 307 13.86 -29.73 25.44
N GLN A 308 14.85 -30.12 24.64
CA GLN A 308 15.19 -31.52 24.40
C GLN A 308 16.69 -31.74 24.63
N SER A 309 17.05 -32.56 25.62
CA SER A 309 18.42 -32.75 26.08
C SER A 309 19.29 -33.62 25.16
N ALA A 310 18.67 -34.48 24.34
CA ALA A 310 19.38 -35.47 23.52
C ALA A 310 19.45 -35.15 22.02
N LYS A 311 18.82 -34.05 21.55
CA LYS A 311 18.71 -33.75 20.11
C LYS A 311 19.69 -32.68 19.66
N ARG A 312 20.15 -32.79 18.41
CA ARG A 312 21.06 -31.84 17.77
C ARG A 312 20.30 -30.60 17.29
N ARG A 313 20.77 -29.42 17.68
CA ARG A 313 20.19 -28.13 17.29
C ARG A 313 20.36 -27.90 15.79
N ALA A 314 19.32 -27.41 15.13
CA ALA A 314 19.38 -26.95 13.75
C ALA A 314 20.36 -25.78 13.64
N ARG A 315 21.07 -25.69 12.51
CA ARG A 315 22.10 -24.68 12.28
C ARG A 315 21.97 -24.01 10.92
N LEU A 316 22.38 -22.74 10.87
CA LEU A 316 22.65 -22.00 9.64
C LEU A 316 24.09 -21.50 9.71
N ARG A 317 24.98 -22.05 8.88
CA ARG A 317 26.43 -21.86 9.01
C ARG A 317 26.87 -22.20 10.44
N ASN A 318 27.47 -21.24 11.15
CA ASN A 318 27.97 -21.44 12.51
C ASN A 318 26.90 -21.22 13.60
N TYR A 319 25.77 -20.62 13.24
CA TYR A 319 24.69 -20.27 14.18
C TYR A 319 23.77 -21.45 14.46
N LYS A 320 23.38 -21.60 15.73
CA LYS A 320 22.21 -22.42 16.10
C LYS A 320 20.94 -21.61 15.85
N LEU A 321 19.82 -22.30 15.64
CA LEU A 321 18.55 -21.67 15.28
C LEU A 321 17.53 -21.71 16.41
N TYR A 322 16.82 -20.60 16.58
CA TYR A 322 15.57 -20.51 17.33
C TYR A 322 14.39 -20.38 16.38
N VAL A 323 13.19 -20.64 16.91
CA VAL A 323 11.92 -20.35 16.26
C VAL A 323 11.05 -19.48 17.17
N GLY A 324 10.42 -18.48 16.58
CA GLY A 324 9.47 -17.61 17.26
C GLY A 324 8.16 -18.35 17.57
N ARG A 325 7.74 -18.28 18.83
CA ARG A 325 6.46 -18.81 19.33
C ARG A 325 5.70 -17.71 20.03
N TYR A 326 4.51 -17.43 19.51
CA TYR A 326 3.59 -16.50 20.17
C TYR A 326 3.05 -17.14 21.45
N ARG A 327 3.20 -16.45 22.59
CA ARG A 327 2.61 -16.88 23.86
C ARG A 327 1.50 -15.92 24.21
N THR A 328 0.32 -16.44 24.54
CA THR A 328 -0.75 -15.60 25.08
C THR A 328 -0.39 -15.17 26.51
N THR A 329 -0.77 -13.95 26.89
CA THR A 329 -0.55 -13.34 28.23
C THR A 329 -0.97 -14.22 29.40
N LYS A 330 -1.90 -15.17 29.19
CA LYS A 330 -2.33 -16.16 30.20
C LYS A 330 -1.21 -17.09 30.66
N TRP A 331 -0.17 -17.27 29.84
CA TRP A 331 1.00 -18.10 30.14
C TRP A 331 2.08 -17.32 30.91
N LEU A 332 2.30 -16.05 30.59
CA LEU A 332 3.23 -15.16 31.31
C LEU A 332 2.84 -14.99 32.78
N LEU A 333 1.53 -14.85 33.07
CA LEU A 333 1.01 -14.82 34.45
C LEU A 333 1.23 -16.13 35.21
N ARG A 334 1.17 -17.29 34.52
CA ARG A 334 1.46 -18.59 35.13
C ARG A 334 2.94 -18.78 35.44
N GLU A 335 3.84 -18.35 34.56
CA GLU A 335 5.28 -18.43 34.84
C GLU A 335 5.71 -17.49 35.97
N TYR A 336 5.17 -16.27 36.01
CA TYR A 336 5.39 -15.34 37.12
C TYR A 336 4.89 -15.92 38.45
N ALA A 337 3.71 -16.55 38.44
CA ALA A 337 3.15 -17.23 39.61
C ALA A 337 3.93 -18.50 40.01
N SER A 338 4.54 -19.23 39.07
CA SER A 338 5.37 -20.40 39.37
C SER A 338 6.79 -20.02 39.84
N GLY A 339 7.36 -18.92 39.34
CA GLY A 339 8.66 -18.41 39.76
C GLY A 339 8.67 -17.89 41.20
N GLN A 340 7.54 -17.34 41.67
CA GLN A 340 7.39 -16.94 43.08
C GLN A 340 7.17 -18.13 44.04
N ARG A 341 6.77 -19.31 43.55
CA ARG A 341 6.63 -20.51 44.40
C ARG A 341 7.96 -21.24 44.64
N SER A 342 8.96 -21.07 43.77
CA SER A 342 10.28 -21.71 43.94
C SER A 342 11.23 -20.97 44.89
N SER A 343 10.97 -19.70 45.24
CA SER A 343 11.81 -18.94 46.19
C SER A 343 11.38 -19.08 47.66
N GLY A 344 10.39 -19.91 47.97
CA GLY A 344 9.82 -20.07 49.32
C GLY A 344 10.22 -21.35 50.08
N ARG A 345 11.18 -22.14 49.60
CA ARG A 345 11.63 -23.37 50.27
C ARG A 345 13.14 -23.35 50.54
N SER A 346 13.57 -22.46 51.43
CA SER A 346 14.82 -22.60 52.17
C SER A 346 14.78 -21.70 53.41
N ALA A 347 14.03 -22.13 54.43
CA ALA A 347 14.20 -21.72 55.82
C ALA A 347 13.31 -22.63 56.71
N SER A 348 13.89 -23.72 57.19
CA SER A 348 13.53 -24.39 58.44
C SER A 348 14.72 -25.21 58.89
#